data_AF-A0A8T2YYT1-F1
#
_entry.id   AF-A0A8T2YYT1-F1
#
_cell.length_a   1.000
_cell.length_b   1.000
_cell.length_c   1.000
_cell.angle_alpha   90.00
_cell.angle_beta   90.00
_cell.angle_gamma   90.00
#
_symmetry.space_group_name_H-M   'P 1'
#
loop_
_entity.id
_entity.type
_entity.pdbx_description
1 polymer ?
#
loop_
_entity_poly.entity_id
_entity_poly.type
_entity_poly.pdbx_seq_one_letter_code
_entity_poly.pdbx_strand_id
1 'polypeptide(L)'
;MGFHFTPLLLTLLLFSTLHSRSSSQTFKCNTPTTCHSLIDYISPNATTFSHIKTLFSVKNIHSILAANNLPLSTLPNSTIPASQPIKISFPCMCINNTGHSNKQPIYTVQKDDGLSHIAAEVFSGLVTYQEIAAVNNIPDVNLIKVGQKLWIPLPCNCDDVDGVKVVHYGHVVEAGSSLELIAQEYGTSTDTLVKLNGVNDSSLLAGQVLDVPLQDYNVTHLGLNHPTGQLALLCNVKVACCPSTTRQLLVATSQPVPMPVLARTKASSQLSPHGPFVQLPQLPAIMLQGLV
;
A
#
# COMPACT_ATOMS: atom_id res chain seq x y z
N MET A 1 1.88 -61.18 -41.27
CA MET A 1 1.25 -60.88 -39.96
C MET A 1 2.36 -60.53 -38.99
N GLY A 2 2.66 -59.24 -38.78
CA GLY A 2 3.71 -58.79 -37.88
C GLY A 2 3.47 -57.35 -37.50
N PHE A 3 2.85 -57.14 -36.33
CA PHE A 3 2.51 -55.84 -35.79
C PHE A 3 3.75 -55.25 -35.07
N HIS A 4 4.25 -54.12 -35.53
CA HIS A 4 5.17 -53.28 -34.76
C HIS A 4 4.35 -52.25 -33.97
N PHE A 5 4.20 -52.49 -32.66
CA PHE A 5 3.71 -51.50 -31.70
C PHE A 5 4.90 -50.62 -31.27
N THR A 6 4.90 -49.36 -31.64
CA THR A 6 5.72 -48.32 -31.01
C THR A 6 4.92 -47.70 -29.86
N PRO A 7 5.42 -47.65 -28.62
CA PRO A 7 4.72 -46.97 -27.54
C PRO A 7 4.94 -45.46 -27.68
N LEU A 8 3.84 -44.75 -27.95
CA LEU A 8 3.77 -43.29 -27.88
C LEU A 8 3.96 -42.89 -26.41
N LEU A 9 5.12 -42.35 -26.08
CA LEU A 9 5.45 -41.82 -24.75
C LEU A 9 4.61 -40.54 -24.53
N LEU A 10 3.47 -40.68 -23.87
CA LEU A 10 2.62 -39.57 -23.45
C LEU A 10 3.29 -38.89 -22.24
N THR A 11 4.10 -37.86 -22.48
CA THR A 11 4.63 -36.99 -21.41
C THR A 11 3.49 -36.11 -20.88
N LEU A 12 2.87 -36.57 -19.81
CA LEU A 12 1.89 -35.79 -19.04
C LEU A 12 2.64 -34.63 -18.36
N LEU A 13 2.61 -33.45 -18.99
CA LEU A 13 3.05 -32.20 -18.36
C LEU A 13 2.11 -31.90 -17.19
N LEU A 14 2.51 -32.30 -15.99
CA LEU A 14 1.98 -31.81 -14.74
C LEU A 14 2.28 -30.31 -14.66
N PHE A 15 1.34 -29.49 -15.15
CA PHE A 15 1.26 -28.08 -14.78
C PHE A 15 0.90 -28.04 -13.28
N SER A 16 1.91 -28.10 -12.42
CA SER A 16 1.79 -27.67 -11.04
C SER A 16 1.50 -26.18 -11.05
N THR A 17 0.22 -25.83 -11.05
CA THR A 17 -0.22 -24.47 -10.75
C THR A 17 0.20 -24.17 -9.32
N LEU A 18 1.30 -23.43 -9.19
CA LEU A 18 1.66 -22.75 -7.95
C LEU A 18 0.55 -21.74 -7.67
N HIS A 19 -0.52 -22.20 -7.04
CA HIS A 19 -1.48 -21.33 -6.39
C HIS A 19 -0.76 -20.74 -5.20
N SER A 20 -0.22 -19.54 -5.35
CA SER A 20 0.13 -18.70 -4.21
C SER A 20 -1.12 -18.61 -3.35
N ARG A 21 -1.12 -19.27 -2.18
CA ARG A 21 -2.15 -19.03 -1.17
C ARG A 21 -1.97 -17.59 -0.71
N SER A 22 -2.70 -16.67 -1.34
CA SER A 22 -2.84 -15.32 -0.82
C SER A 22 -3.59 -15.43 0.50
N SER A 23 -2.85 -15.30 1.60
CA SER A 23 -3.42 -15.15 2.93
C SER A 23 -3.70 -13.66 3.11
N SER A 24 -4.90 -13.19 2.76
CA SER A 24 -5.31 -11.87 3.24
C SER A 24 -5.39 -11.94 4.75
N GLN A 25 -4.69 -11.04 5.43
CA GLN A 25 -4.74 -10.92 6.88
C GLN A 25 -5.82 -9.90 7.22
N THR A 26 -6.84 -10.35 7.95
CA THR A 26 -7.82 -9.44 8.54
C THR A 26 -7.12 -8.64 9.64
N PHE A 27 -7.17 -7.31 9.53
CA PHE A 27 -6.54 -6.43 10.52
C PHE A 27 -7.40 -6.37 11.79
N LYS A 28 -6.76 -6.64 12.94
CA LYS A 28 -7.42 -6.50 14.24
C LYS A 28 -7.61 -5.03 14.54
N CYS A 29 -8.81 -4.66 14.98
CA CYS A 29 -9.09 -3.30 15.41
C CYS A 29 -10.07 -3.33 16.58
N ASN A 30 -9.57 -3.04 17.78
CA ASN A 30 -10.24 -3.29 19.06
C ASN A 30 -11.19 -2.17 19.46
N THR A 31 -10.93 -0.94 19.01
CA THR A 31 -11.74 0.23 19.37
C THR A 31 -12.85 0.47 18.33
N PRO A 32 -14.15 0.44 18.69
CA PRO A 32 -15.21 0.78 17.76
C PRO A 32 -15.14 2.27 17.37
N THR A 33 -14.59 2.56 16.20
CA THR A 33 -14.36 3.91 15.70
C THR A 33 -14.25 3.94 14.17
N THR A 34 -14.16 5.14 13.62
CA THR A 34 -13.82 5.36 12.21
C THR A 34 -12.57 6.19 12.09
N CYS A 35 -11.74 5.89 11.09
CA CYS A 35 -10.52 6.63 10.78
C CYS A 35 -10.28 6.63 9.27
N HIS A 36 -9.12 7.15 8.84
CA HIS A 36 -8.62 6.97 7.48
C HIS A 36 -7.43 6.00 7.50
N SER A 37 -7.39 5.13 6.51
CA SER A 37 -6.29 4.19 6.31
C SER A 37 -5.78 4.27 4.87
N LEU A 38 -4.62 3.66 4.64
CA LEU A 38 -4.02 3.49 3.32
C LEU A 38 -3.92 2.01 2.98
N ILE A 39 -3.90 1.69 1.70
CA ILE A 39 -3.54 0.36 1.21
C ILE A 39 -2.81 0.48 -0.13
N ASP A 40 -1.86 -0.42 -0.37
CA ASP A 40 -1.31 -0.61 -1.70
C ASP A 40 -2.29 -1.32 -2.60
N TYR A 41 -2.40 -0.84 -3.84
CA TYR A 41 -3.03 -1.57 -4.92
C TYR A 41 -2.02 -1.77 -6.04
N ILE A 42 -1.80 -3.02 -6.42
CA ILE A 42 -0.85 -3.43 -7.45
C ILE A 42 -1.63 -4.15 -8.55
N SER A 43 -1.94 -3.43 -9.62
CA SER A 43 -2.61 -4.02 -10.78
C SER A 43 -1.62 -4.87 -11.59
N PRO A 44 -1.94 -6.14 -11.93
CA PRO A 44 -1.06 -6.97 -12.77
C PRO A 44 -0.99 -6.47 -14.22
N ASN A 45 -1.96 -5.65 -14.63
CA ASN A 45 -2.06 -5.07 -15.97
C ASN A 45 -1.91 -3.55 -15.90
N ALA A 46 -1.47 -2.93 -17.01
CA ALA A 46 -1.47 -1.48 -17.12
C ALA A 46 -2.90 -0.93 -16.98
N THR A 47 -3.06 0.16 -16.24
CA THR A 47 -4.36 0.76 -15.94
C THR A 47 -4.27 2.29 -15.96
N THR A 48 -5.29 3.00 -15.45
CA THR A 48 -5.29 4.47 -15.34
C THR A 48 -5.77 4.93 -13.96
N PHE A 49 -5.43 6.16 -13.58
CA PHE A 49 -5.94 6.77 -12.35
C PHE A 49 -7.47 6.83 -12.31
N SER A 50 -8.12 7.08 -13.46
CA SER A 50 -9.58 7.10 -13.61
C SER A 50 -10.21 5.74 -13.35
N HIS A 51 -9.57 4.66 -13.82
CA HIS A 51 -10.01 3.31 -13.53
C HIS A 51 -9.88 2.98 -12.04
N ILE A 52 -8.72 3.22 -11.43
CA ILE A 52 -8.50 3.01 -9.98
C ILE A 52 -9.49 3.82 -9.15
N LYS A 53 -9.71 5.10 -9.50
CA LYS A 53 -10.70 5.96 -8.85
C LYS A 53 -12.10 5.33 -8.85
N THR A 54 -12.50 4.76 -9.99
CA THR A 54 -13.80 4.12 -10.14
C THR A 54 -13.86 2.81 -9.35
N LEU A 55 -12.85 1.95 -9.49
CA LEU A 55 -12.75 0.65 -8.82
C LEU A 55 -12.81 0.80 -7.29
N PHE A 56 -12.08 1.77 -6.73
CA PHE A 56 -12.04 2.04 -5.30
C PHE A 56 -13.09 3.05 -4.83
N SER A 57 -14.05 3.43 -5.67
CA SER A 57 -15.12 4.40 -5.34
C SER A 57 -14.59 5.74 -4.79
N VAL A 58 -13.38 6.12 -5.20
CA VAL A 58 -12.72 7.36 -4.74
C VAL A 58 -13.42 8.57 -5.36
N LYS A 59 -13.83 9.52 -4.51
CA LYS A 59 -14.55 10.72 -4.95
C LYS A 59 -13.66 11.67 -5.74
N ASN A 60 -12.47 11.97 -5.22
CA ASN A 60 -11.55 12.96 -5.78
C ASN A 60 -10.20 12.32 -6.12
N ILE A 61 -9.78 12.43 -7.38
CA ILE A 61 -8.51 11.86 -7.84
C ILE A 61 -7.28 12.47 -7.14
N HIS A 62 -7.37 13.73 -6.70
CA HIS A 62 -6.28 14.39 -5.98
C HIS A 62 -5.89 13.66 -4.69
N SER A 63 -6.80 12.88 -4.08
CA SER A 63 -6.47 12.02 -2.93
C SER A 63 -5.47 10.92 -3.30
N ILE A 64 -5.67 10.26 -4.44
CA ILE A 64 -4.75 9.24 -4.96
C ILE A 64 -3.44 9.91 -5.35
N LEU A 65 -3.48 11.05 -6.06
CA LEU A 65 -2.26 11.75 -6.49
C LEU A 65 -1.41 12.20 -5.29
N ALA A 66 -2.02 12.81 -4.27
CA ALA A 66 -1.33 13.24 -3.06
C ALA A 66 -0.71 12.06 -2.30
N ALA A 67 -1.46 10.97 -2.10
CA ALA A 67 -0.96 9.76 -1.42
C ALA A 67 0.23 9.09 -2.13
N ASN A 68 0.42 9.38 -3.43
CA ASN A 68 1.50 8.83 -4.25
C ASN A 68 2.55 9.87 -4.64
N ASN A 69 2.56 11.07 -4.03
CA ASN A 69 3.50 12.15 -4.34
C ASN A 69 3.53 12.55 -5.83
N LEU A 70 2.38 12.49 -6.50
CA LEU A 70 2.24 12.83 -7.90
C LEU A 70 1.76 14.29 -8.09
N PRO A 71 2.17 14.97 -9.18
CA PRO A 71 1.67 16.31 -9.48
C PRO A 71 0.14 16.35 -9.54
N LEU A 72 -0.47 17.35 -8.91
CA LEU A 72 -1.94 17.52 -8.96
C LEU A 72 -2.47 17.81 -10.37
N SER A 73 -1.59 18.17 -11.30
CA SER A 73 -1.89 18.33 -12.74
C SER A 73 -1.94 17.01 -13.52
N THR A 74 -1.62 15.88 -12.89
CA THR A 74 -1.68 14.55 -13.52
C THR A 74 -3.09 14.27 -14.02
N LEU A 75 -3.20 13.86 -15.29
CA LEU A 75 -4.49 13.63 -15.93
C LEU A 75 -5.13 12.32 -15.41
N PRO A 76 -6.47 12.27 -15.26
CA PRO A 76 -7.14 11.03 -14.83
C PRO A 76 -6.88 9.83 -15.74
N ASN A 77 -6.69 10.05 -17.04
CA ASN A 77 -6.44 8.98 -18.01
C ASN A 77 -4.94 8.68 -18.20
N SER A 78 -4.05 9.27 -17.40
CA SER A 78 -2.63 8.92 -17.40
C SER A 78 -2.46 7.45 -17.04
N THR A 79 -1.66 6.75 -17.84
CA THR A 79 -1.39 5.32 -17.69
C THR A 79 -0.52 5.05 -16.47
N ILE A 80 -0.88 4.00 -15.73
CA ILE A 80 -0.12 3.41 -14.64
C ILE A 80 0.41 2.07 -15.17
N PRO A 81 1.74 1.90 -15.29
CA PRO A 81 2.37 0.62 -15.62
C PRO A 81 1.86 -0.56 -14.78
N ALA A 82 1.90 -1.74 -15.38
CA ALA A 82 1.66 -2.99 -14.66
C ALA A 82 2.63 -3.13 -13.47
N SER A 83 2.13 -3.71 -12.39
CA SER A 83 2.87 -3.99 -11.16
C SER A 83 3.43 -2.74 -10.44
N GLN A 84 3.00 -1.54 -10.80
CA GLN A 84 3.31 -0.34 -10.03
C GLN A 84 2.38 -0.24 -8.80
N PRO A 85 2.92 -0.14 -7.57
CA PRO A 85 2.10 0.09 -6.39
C PRO A 85 1.51 1.50 -6.37
N ILE A 86 0.21 1.57 -6.10
CA ILE A 86 -0.54 2.82 -5.93
C ILE A 86 -1.17 2.81 -4.55
N LYS A 87 -0.82 3.80 -3.72
CA LYS A 87 -1.42 4.02 -2.41
C LYS A 87 -2.81 4.60 -2.56
N ILE A 88 -3.79 3.98 -1.90
CA ILE A 88 -5.20 4.41 -1.94
C ILE A 88 -5.65 4.70 -0.51
N SER A 89 -6.11 5.93 -0.28
CA SER A 89 -6.73 6.32 0.98
C SER A 89 -8.23 6.04 0.96
N PHE A 90 -8.73 5.44 2.03
CA PHE A 90 -10.15 5.12 2.20
C PHE A 90 -10.58 5.25 3.66
N PRO A 91 -11.88 5.51 3.92
CA PRO A 91 -12.39 5.52 5.29
C PRO A 91 -12.41 4.09 5.84
N CYS A 92 -11.90 3.91 7.06
CA CYS A 92 -11.94 2.66 7.80
C CYS A 92 -13.03 2.70 8.87
N MET A 93 -13.64 1.55 9.16
CA MET A 93 -14.57 1.36 10.26
C MET A 93 -14.19 0.09 11.02
N CYS A 94 -14.00 0.24 12.33
CA CYS A 94 -13.70 -0.86 13.22
C CYS A 94 -14.96 -1.34 13.94
N ILE A 95 -15.29 -2.61 13.74
CA ILE A 95 -16.44 -3.27 14.34
C ILE A 95 -16.07 -4.71 14.68
N ASN A 96 -16.56 -5.25 15.79
CA ASN A 96 -16.36 -6.65 16.18
C ASN A 96 -14.88 -7.11 16.18
N ASN A 97 -13.97 -6.25 16.65
CA ASN A 97 -12.52 -6.48 16.70
C ASN A 97 -11.81 -6.57 15.33
N THR A 98 -12.47 -6.21 14.24
CA THR A 98 -11.87 -6.17 12.90
C THR A 98 -12.11 -4.80 12.26
N GLY A 99 -11.13 -4.34 11.48
CA GLY A 99 -11.27 -3.13 10.69
C GLY A 99 -11.52 -3.46 9.22
N HIS A 100 -12.58 -2.88 8.67
CA HIS A 100 -12.91 -2.97 7.25
C HIS A 100 -13.18 -1.58 6.69
N SER A 101 -12.88 -1.40 5.40
CA SER A 101 -13.24 -0.17 4.69
C SER A 101 -14.72 0.16 4.84
N ASN A 102 -15.05 1.41 5.18
CA ASN A 102 -16.39 1.80 5.61
C ASN A 102 -17.37 1.85 4.42
N LYS A 103 -18.02 0.72 4.13
CA LYS A 103 -19.06 0.55 3.09
C LYS A 103 -18.61 0.92 1.67
N GLN A 104 -17.31 1.04 1.44
CA GLN A 104 -16.69 1.32 0.15
C GLN A 104 -15.36 0.56 0.03
N PRO A 105 -14.91 0.16 -1.16
CA PRO A 105 -15.61 0.33 -2.43
C PRO A 105 -16.82 -0.59 -2.59
N ILE A 106 -17.71 -0.20 -3.50
CA ILE A 106 -18.80 -1.05 -3.98
C ILE A 106 -18.45 -1.51 -5.40
N TYR A 107 -18.22 -2.81 -5.55
CA TYR A 107 -18.01 -3.45 -6.84
C TYR A 107 -19.36 -3.90 -7.43
N THR A 108 -19.56 -3.70 -8.72
CA THR A 108 -20.74 -4.22 -9.42
C THR A 108 -20.32 -5.43 -10.23
N VAL A 109 -20.89 -6.60 -9.90
CA VAL A 109 -20.58 -7.88 -10.54
C VAL A 109 -20.79 -7.79 -12.05
N GLN A 110 -19.75 -8.12 -12.81
CA GLN A 110 -19.74 -8.17 -14.26
C GLN A 110 -20.12 -9.56 -14.77
N LYS A 111 -20.26 -9.67 -16.09
CA LYS A 111 -20.50 -10.96 -16.75
C LYS A 111 -19.32 -11.90 -16.46
N ASP A 112 -19.63 -13.15 -16.14
CA ASP A 112 -18.68 -14.24 -15.89
C ASP A 112 -17.81 -14.07 -14.62
N ASP A 113 -18.15 -13.13 -13.73
CA ASP A 113 -17.48 -12.98 -12.44
C ASP A 113 -17.80 -14.12 -11.47
N GLY A 114 -16.78 -14.51 -10.71
CA GLY A 114 -16.90 -15.24 -9.45
C GLY A 114 -16.22 -14.48 -8.32
N LEU A 115 -16.61 -14.72 -7.06
CA LEU A 115 -16.02 -14.02 -5.91
C LEU A 115 -14.50 -14.23 -5.81
N SER A 116 -13.99 -15.40 -6.19
CA SER A 116 -12.55 -15.69 -6.22
C SER A 116 -11.80 -14.84 -7.25
N HIS A 117 -12.36 -14.64 -8.45
CA HIS A 117 -11.79 -13.77 -9.48
C HIS A 117 -11.78 -12.31 -9.00
N ILE A 118 -12.90 -11.84 -8.42
CA ILE A 118 -13.00 -10.48 -7.89
C ILE A 118 -11.95 -10.26 -6.79
N ALA A 119 -11.81 -11.19 -5.85
CA ALA A 119 -10.83 -11.10 -4.77
C ALA A 119 -9.38 -11.14 -5.29
N ALA A 120 -9.03 -12.16 -6.06
CA ALA A 120 -7.64 -12.45 -6.43
C ALA A 120 -7.11 -11.57 -7.58
N GLU A 121 -7.96 -11.21 -8.55
CA GLU A 121 -7.53 -10.54 -9.78
C GLU A 121 -8.00 -9.09 -9.84
N VAL A 122 -9.28 -8.81 -9.53
CA VAL A 122 -9.81 -7.44 -9.59
C VAL A 122 -9.29 -6.58 -8.45
N PHE A 123 -9.27 -7.13 -7.23
CA PHE A 123 -8.71 -6.47 -6.04
C PHE A 123 -7.32 -7.00 -5.67
N SER A 124 -6.63 -7.65 -6.61
CA SER A 124 -5.23 -8.07 -6.48
C SER A 124 -4.89 -8.80 -5.17
N GLY A 125 -5.83 -9.59 -4.64
CA GLY A 125 -5.63 -10.37 -3.42
C GLY A 125 -5.68 -9.58 -2.12
N LEU A 126 -6.11 -8.31 -2.14
CA LEU A 126 -6.25 -7.47 -0.93
C LEU A 126 -7.30 -8.00 0.04
N VAL A 127 -8.28 -8.75 -0.48
CA VAL A 127 -9.33 -9.43 0.29
C VAL A 127 -9.48 -10.86 -0.21
N THR A 128 -10.09 -11.72 0.60
CA THR A 128 -10.51 -13.06 0.20
C THR A 128 -11.97 -13.09 -0.26
N TYR A 129 -12.33 -14.12 -1.02
CA TYR A 129 -13.73 -14.31 -1.43
C TYR A 129 -14.65 -14.57 -0.23
N GLN A 130 -14.13 -15.20 0.84
CA GLN A 130 -14.85 -15.48 2.07
C GLN A 130 -15.19 -14.19 2.81
N GLU A 131 -14.25 -13.23 2.88
CA GLU A 131 -14.50 -11.92 3.48
C GLU A 131 -15.56 -11.15 2.69
N ILE A 132 -15.47 -11.15 1.34
CA ILE A 132 -16.50 -10.55 0.49
C ILE A 132 -17.85 -11.22 0.76
N ALA A 133 -17.93 -12.54 0.80
CA ALA A 133 -19.17 -13.27 1.05
C ALA A 133 -19.77 -12.94 2.42
N ALA A 134 -18.94 -12.91 3.47
CA ALA A 134 -19.35 -12.66 4.84
C ALA A 134 -19.98 -11.27 5.01
N VAL A 135 -19.31 -10.20 4.53
CA VAL A 135 -19.81 -8.83 4.72
C VAL A 135 -21.02 -8.49 3.84
N ASN A 136 -21.25 -9.27 2.78
CA ASN A 136 -22.41 -9.14 1.89
C ASN A 136 -23.52 -10.14 2.18
N ASN A 137 -23.40 -10.95 3.25
CA ASN A 137 -24.36 -12.01 3.61
C ASN A 137 -24.67 -12.96 2.44
N ILE A 138 -23.65 -13.38 1.69
CA ILE A 138 -23.80 -14.31 0.56
C ILE A 138 -23.77 -15.74 1.08
N PRO A 139 -24.90 -16.48 1.04
CA PRO A 139 -24.97 -17.83 1.58
C PRO A 139 -24.29 -18.88 0.69
N ASP A 140 -24.39 -18.72 -0.64
CA ASP A 140 -23.71 -19.56 -1.62
C ASP A 140 -22.71 -18.71 -2.43
N VAL A 141 -21.43 -18.93 -2.16
CA VAL A 141 -20.31 -18.19 -2.77
C VAL A 141 -20.21 -18.40 -4.29
N ASN A 142 -20.84 -19.43 -4.83
CA ASN A 142 -20.85 -19.72 -6.26
C ASN A 142 -22.01 -19.04 -6.99
N LEU A 143 -22.95 -18.40 -6.27
CA LEU A 143 -24.15 -17.82 -6.84
C LEU A 143 -24.20 -16.30 -6.63
N ILE A 144 -23.43 -15.58 -7.44
CA ILE A 144 -23.53 -14.12 -7.58
C ILE A 144 -24.15 -13.77 -8.93
N LYS A 145 -24.83 -12.62 -9.01
CA LYS A 145 -25.56 -12.19 -10.23
C LYS A 145 -24.92 -10.96 -10.85
N VAL A 146 -24.86 -10.91 -12.18
CA VAL A 146 -24.47 -9.69 -12.91
C VAL A 146 -25.32 -8.50 -12.44
N GLY A 147 -24.67 -7.37 -12.16
CA GLY A 147 -25.30 -6.17 -11.62
C GLY A 147 -25.47 -6.15 -10.10
N GLN A 148 -25.20 -7.27 -9.40
CA GLN A 148 -25.18 -7.30 -7.93
C GLN A 148 -24.08 -6.36 -7.41
N LYS A 149 -24.40 -5.59 -6.38
CA LYS A 149 -23.46 -4.69 -5.71
C LYS A 149 -22.85 -5.39 -4.51
N LEU A 150 -21.53 -5.46 -4.47
CA LEU A 150 -20.74 -6.07 -3.41
C LEU A 150 -19.91 -5.01 -2.71
N TRP A 151 -20.08 -4.89 -1.40
CA TRP A 151 -19.13 -4.17 -0.56
C TRP A 151 -17.84 -4.98 -0.45
N ILE A 152 -16.72 -4.37 -0.79
CA ILE A 152 -15.40 -4.98 -0.71
C ILE A 152 -14.74 -4.53 0.59
N PRO A 153 -14.51 -5.44 1.55
CA PRO A 153 -14.08 -5.09 2.91
C PRO A 153 -12.55 -5.00 3.02
N LEU A 154 -11.94 -3.96 2.45
CA LEU A 154 -10.48 -3.81 2.49
C LEU A 154 -9.99 -3.79 3.95
N PRO A 155 -8.89 -4.50 4.28
CA PRO A 155 -8.37 -4.57 5.64
C PRO A 155 -7.86 -3.20 6.08
N CYS A 156 -8.17 -2.81 7.31
CA CYS A 156 -7.71 -1.55 7.89
C CYS A 156 -7.74 -1.60 9.42
N ASN A 157 -7.16 -0.59 10.07
CA ASN A 157 -7.10 -0.49 11.52
C ASN A 157 -7.11 0.99 11.94
N CYS A 158 -7.63 1.27 13.12
CA CYS A 158 -7.77 2.60 13.72
C CYS A 158 -7.21 2.70 15.14
N ASP A 159 -6.66 1.60 15.67
CA ASP A 159 -6.11 1.56 17.01
C ASP A 159 -4.82 2.39 17.12
N ASP A 160 -4.52 2.85 18.32
CA ASP A 160 -3.23 3.48 18.59
C ASP A 160 -2.14 2.42 18.71
N VAL A 161 -0.94 2.74 18.23
CA VAL A 161 0.24 1.88 18.38
C VAL A 161 1.10 2.47 19.48
N ASP A 162 1.21 1.73 20.58
CA ASP A 162 1.99 2.09 21.78
C ASP A 162 1.63 3.49 22.33
N GLY A 163 0.33 3.82 22.27
CA GLY A 163 -0.22 5.09 22.77
C GLY A 163 -0.08 6.28 21.82
N VAL A 164 0.41 6.06 20.60
CA VAL A 164 0.59 7.08 19.57
C VAL A 164 -0.44 6.89 18.46
N LYS A 165 -1.05 8.00 18.03
CA LYS A 165 -1.93 8.02 16.85
C LYS A 165 -1.10 7.77 15.59
N VAL A 166 -1.56 6.81 14.78
CA VAL A 166 -0.90 6.44 13.53
C VAL A 166 -1.93 6.30 12.41
N VAL A 167 -1.45 6.38 11.17
CA VAL A 167 -2.22 5.96 10.01
C VAL A 167 -1.82 4.53 9.68
N HIS A 168 -2.76 3.60 9.75
CA HIS A 168 -2.54 2.22 9.35
C HIS A 168 -2.48 2.10 7.83
N TYR A 169 -1.43 1.47 7.34
CA TYR A 169 -1.15 1.26 5.92
C TYR A 169 -1.03 -0.24 5.62
N GLY A 170 -1.96 -0.76 4.82
CA GLY A 170 -1.86 -2.10 4.26
C GLY A 170 -0.81 -2.16 3.15
N HIS A 171 0.42 -2.44 3.52
CA HIS A 171 1.54 -2.60 2.60
C HIS A 171 1.52 -4.00 1.96
N VAL A 172 1.59 -4.08 0.63
CA VAL A 172 1.69 -5.38 -0.06
C VAL A 172 3.16 -5.77 -0.17
N VAL A 173 3.52 -6.87 0.51
CA VAL A 173 4.91 -7.32 0.65
C VAL A 173 5.53 -7.69 -0.70
N GLU A 174 6.64 -7.05 -1.05
CA GLU A 174 7.40 -7.36 -2.25
C GLU A 174 8.18 -8.67 -2.14
N ALA A 175 8.43 -9.32 -3.28
CA ALA A 175 9.24 -10.54 -3.33
C ALA A 175 10.68 -10.27 -2.88
N GLY A 176 11.14 -11.01 -1.86
CA GLY A 176 12.47 -10.86 -1.27
C GLY A 176 12.58 -9.75 -0.22
N SER A 177 11.46 -9.15 0.20
CA SER A 177 11.42 -8.23 1.33
C SER A 177 11.62 -8.95 2.68
N SER A 178 11.92 -8.19 3.73
CA SER A 178 11.98 -8.64 5.13
C SER A 178 11.30 -7.62 6.04
N LEU A 179 10.91 -8.03 7.24
CA LEU A 179 10.34 -7.13 8.25
C LEU A 179 11.31 -6.00 8.61
N GLU A 180 12.61 -6.27 8.63
CA GLU A 180 13.64 -5.26 8.90
C GLU A 180 13.65 -4.17 7.82
N LEU A 181 13.61 -4.55 6.54
CA LEU A 181 13.60 -3.61 5.43
C LEU A 181 12.32 -2.76 5.42
N ILE A 182 11.17 -3.39 5.64
CA ILE A 182 9.87 -2.69 5.73
C ILE A 182 9.85 -1.75 6.93
N ALA A 183 10.31 -2.21 8.09
CA ALA A 183 10.36 -1.39 9.30
C ALA A 183 11.25 -0.15 9.12
N GLN A 184 12.42 -0.34 8.51
CA GLN A 184 13.34 0.74 8.18
C GLN A 184 12.73 1.74 7.19
N GLU A 185 12.06 1.26 6.12
CA GLU A 185 11.46 2.10 5.10
C GLU A 185 10.37 3.02 5.69
N TYR A 186 9.51 2.49 6.55
CA TYR A 186 8.36 3.22 7.08
C TYR A 186 8.59 3.87 8.45
N GLY A 187 9.79 3.70 9.02
CA GLY A 187 10.16 4.28 10.32
C GLY A 187 9.40 3.65 11.49
N THR A 188 9.25 2.32 11.47
CA THR A 188 8.69 1.52 12.57
C THR A 188 9.72 0.48 13.05
N SER A 189 9.31 -0.46 13.92
CA SER A 189 10.18 -1.54 14.39
C SER A 189 9.69 -2.91 13.94
N THR A 190 10.61 -3.86 13.80
CA THR A 190 10.28 -5.26 13.54
C THR A 190 9.33 -5.82 14.60
N ASP A 191 9.55 -5.50 15.86
CA ASP A 191 8.72 -5.96 16.98
C ASP A 191 7.28 -5.42 16.87
N THR A 192 7.12 -4.16 16.46
CA THR A 192 5.82 -3.56 16.18
C THR A 192 5.12 -4.27 15.02
N LEU A 193 5.84 -4.55 13.92
CA LEU A 193 5.27 -5.29 12.78
C LEU A 193 4.86 -6.71 13.16
N VAL A 194 5.68 -7.43 13.91
CA VAL A 194 5.37 -8.78 14.44
C VAL A 194 4.13 -8.73 15.33
N LYS A 195 4.04 -7.75 16.24
CA LYS A 195 2.91 -7.58 17.17
C LYS A 195 1.60 -7.32 16.43
N LEU A 196 1.61 -6.47 15.40
CA LEU A 196 0.41 -6.13 14.63
C LEU A 196 -0.06 -7.29 13.73
N ASN A 197 0.89 -7.97 13.09
CA ASN A 197 0.60 -8.90 12.00
C ASN A 197 0.68 -10.39 12.39
N GLY A 198 1.28 -10.69 13.54
CA GLY A 198 1.50 -12.07 13.98
C GLY A 198 2.42 -12.87 13.06
N VAL A 199 3.30 -12.20 12.31
CA VAL A 199 4.25 -12.83 11.38
C VAL A 199 5.69 -12.50 11.76
N ASN A 200 6.59 -13.42 11.44
CA ASN A 200 8.04 -13.21 11.42
C ASN A 200 8.57 -13.42 9.99
N ASP A 201 9.87 -13.17 9.76
CA ASP A 201 10.48 -13.28 8.42
C ASP A 201 10.33 -14.68 7.78
N SER A 202 10.34 -15.76 8.57
CA SER A 202 10.17 -17.12 8.04
C SER A 202 8.76 -17.41 7.54
N SER A 203 7.78 -16.62 7.98
CA SER A 203 6.37 -16.72 7.61
C SER A 203 5.89 -15.58 6.71
N LEU A 204 6.76 -14.60 6.42
CA LEU A 204 6.42 -13.45 5.59
C LEU A 204 6.36 -13.86 4.12
N LEU A 205 5.21 -13.65 3.47
CA LEU A 205 4.98 -14.06 2.09
C LEU A 205 4.90 -12.86 1.16
N ALA A 206 5.50 -12.99 -0.03
CA ALA A 206 5.29 -12.01 -1.10
C ALA A 206 3.80 -11.95 -1.48
N GLY A 207 3.30 -10.73 -1.69
CA GLY A 207 1.89 -10.46 -1.98
C GLY A 207 0.98 -10.42 -0.75
N GLN A 208 1.48 -10.74 0.44
CA GLN A 208 0.73 -10.60 1.68
C GLN A 208 0.49 -9.12 1.99
N VAL A 209 -0.69 -8.78 2.50
CA VAL A 209 -0.98 -7.43 3.03
C VAL A 209 -0.53 -7.37 4.48
N LEU A 210 0.36 -6.44 4.80
CA LEU A 210 0.95 -6.21 6.12
C LEU A 210 0.45 -4.87 6.68
N ASP A 211 -0.05 -4.86 7.92
CA ASP A 211 -0.39 -3.65 8.67
C ASP A 211 0.89 -2.94 9.13
N VAL A 212 1.19 -1.81 8.48
CA VAL A 212 2.34 -0.95 8.78
C VAL A 212 1.83 0.35 9.40
N PRO A 213 2.22 0.68 10.64
CA PRO A 213 1.80 1.93 11.29
C PRO A 213 2.68 3.08 10.82
N LEU A 214 2.06 4.06 10.16
CA LEU A 214 2.72 5.29 9.74
C LEU A 214 2.52 6.35 10.82
N GLN A 215 3.59 6.75 11.47
CA GLN A 215 3.54 7.85 12.44
C GLN A 215 3.38 9.19 11.72
N ASP A 216 2.60 10.11 12.32
CA ASP A 216 2.19 11.41 11.75
C ASP A 216 3.33 12.29 11.18
N TYR A 217 4.59 12.07 11.60
CA TYR A 217 5.75 12.79 11.06
C TYR A 217 6.17 12.37 9.65
N ASN A 218 5.79 11.17 9.20
CA ASN A 218 6.01 10.68 7.84
C ASN A 218 4.82 11.01 6.91
N VAL A 219 3.67 11.36 7.49
CA VAL A 219 2.42 11.61 6.77
C VAL A 219 2.37 13.02 6.15
N THR A 220 3.13 13.98 6.68
CA THR A 220 3.43 15.26 6.02
C THR A 220 4.13 15.08 4.68
N HIS A 221 4.78 13.94 4.43
CA HIS A 221 5.38 13.59 3.15
C HIS A 221 4.44 12.76 2.24
N LEU A 222 3.25 12.37 2.74
CA LEU A 222 2.21 11.60 2.03
C LEU A 222 0.89 12.37 1.84
N GLY A 223 0.75 13.56 2.43
CA GLY A 223 -0.38 14.46 2.15
C GLY A 223 -1.66 14.16 2.90
N LEU A 224 -1.59 13.66 4.12
CA LEU A 224 -2.79 13.24 4.85
C LEU A 224 -3.02 13.98 6.18
N ASN A 225 -2.22 15.00 6.53
CA ASN A 225 -2.37 15.68 7.81
C ASN A 225 -3.42 16.81 7.80
N HIS A 226 -4.69 16.46 8.01
CA HIS A 226 -5.63 17.39 8.64
C HIS A 226 -6.59 16.67 9.62
N PRO A 227 -6.65 17.09 10.90
CA PRO A 227 -7.45 16.45 11.95
C PRO A 227 -8.97 16.66 11.82
N THR A 228 -9.45 17.19 10.70
CA THR A 228 -10.87 17.50 10.44
C THR A 228 -11.50 16.71 9.29
N GLY A 229 -10.85 15.66 8.78
CA GLY A 229 -11.39 14.86 7.67
C GLY A 229 -11.40 15.61 6.32
N GLN A 230 -10.63 16.69 6.19
CA GLN A 230 -10.29 17.29 4.91
C GLN A 230 -8.88 16.85 4.53
N LEU A 231 -8.72 16.30 3.32
CA LEU A 231 -7.41 15.96 2.79
C LEU A 231 -6.51 17.19 2.80
N ALA A 232 -5.41 17.15 3.54
CA ALA A 232 -4.35 18.12 3.42
C ALA A 232 -3.62 17.90 2.08
N LEU A 233 -4.02 18.65 1.06
CA LEU A 233 -3.23 18.76 -0.16
C LEU A 233 -1.76 19.03 0.21
N LEU A 234 -0.85 18.18 -0.27
CA LEU A 234 0.59 18.45 -0.16
C LEU A 234 0.91 19.77 -0.85
N CYS A 235 1.22 20.77 -0.02
CA CYS A 235 2.09 21.88 -0.39
C CYS A 235 3.53 21.35 -0.55
N ASN A 236 3.86 20.79 -1.72
CA ASN A 236 5.25 20.39 -2.07
C ASN A 236 5.92 21.33 -3.07
N VAL A 237 5.75 22.64 -2.87
CA VAL A 237 6.70 23.69 -3.26
C VAL A 237 6.57 24.76 -2.19
N LYS A 238 7.67 25.28 -1.63
CA LYS A 238 7.77 26.37 -0.62
C LYS A 238 6.58 27.35 -0.63
N VAL A 239 5.48 26.96 0.02
CA VAL A 239 4.26 27.77 0.18
C VAL A 239 3.78 27.43 1.58
N ALA A 240 3.87 28.42 2.47
CA ALA A 240 3.25 28.34 3.78
C ALA A 240 1.76 28.03 3.59
N CYS A 241 1.27 26.96 4.22
CA CYS A 241 -0.16 26.68 4.30
C CYS A 241 -0.87 27.89 4.92
N CYS A 242 -1.78 28.53 4.18
CA CYS A 242 -2.63 29.57 4.74
C CYS A 242 -3.60 28.95 5.76
N PRO A 243 -3.66 29.44 7.01
CA PRO A 243 -4.87 29.28 7.82
C PRO A 243 -6.04 30.03 7.13
N SER A 244 -7.26 29.56 7.34
CA SER A 244 -8.44 29.80 6.50
C SER A 244 -9.01 31.23 6.45
N THR A 245 -8.22 32.30 6.55
CA THR A 245 -8.79 33.64 6.71
C THR A 245 -8.14 34.76 5.90
N THR A 246 -7.18 34.51 5.00
CA THR A 246 -6.66 35.62 4.18
C THR A 246 -6.22 35.17 2.79
N ARG A 247 -6.96 35.62 1.76
CA ARG A 247 -6.56 35.49 0.35
C ARG A 247 -5.39 36.45 0.08
N GLN A 248 -4.16 35.94 -0.03
CA GLN A 248 -3.12 36.57 -0.85
C GLN A 248 -1.97 35.58 -1.14
N LEU A 249 -1.52 35.57 -2.40
CA LEU A 249 -0.49 34.68 -2.93
C LEU A 249 0.88 35.37 -2.81
N LEU A 250 1.88 34.71 -2.21
CA LEU A 250 3.29 35.12 -2.26
C LEU A 250 4.11 33.98 -2.87
N VAL A 251 4.80 34.25 -3.97
CA VAL A 251 5.63 33.29 -4.72
C VAL A 251 7.10 33.55 -4.39
N ALA A 252 7.84 32.55 -3.94
CA ALA A 252 9.29 32.59 -3.82
C ALA A 252 9.92 31.40 -4.56
N THR A 253 10.86 31.69 -5.46
CA THR A 253 11.55 30.71 -6.32
C THR A 253 12.82 30.17 -5.65
N SER A 254 13.10 28.86 -5.73
CA SER A 254 14.47 28.33 -5.65
C SER A 254 14.59 26.90 -6.18
N GLN A 255 15.70 26.65 -6.90
CA GLN A 255 16.08 25.48 -7.70
C GLN A 255 16.31 24.16 -6.92
N PRO A 256 16.28 22.98 -7.59
CA PRO A 256 16.39 21.67 -6.95
C PRO A 256 17.83 21.26 -6.60
N VAL A 257 17.98 20.59 -5.45
CA VAL A 257 19.21 19.89 -5.04
C VAL A 257 19.05 18.39 -5.37
N PRO A 258 20.04 17.73 -6.00
CA PRO A 258 19.93 16.31 -6.34
C PRO A 258 20.14 15.39 -5.13
N MET A 259 19.30 14.35 -5.00
CA MET A 259 19.51 13.24 -4.05
C MET A 259 20.45 12.18 -4.65
N PRO A 260 21.27 11.49 -3.81
CA PRO A 260 22.23 10.49 -4.29
C PRO A 260 21.54 9.15 -4.61
N VAL A 261 21.87 8.60 -5.77
CA VAL A 261 21.51 7.23 -6.20
C VAL A 261 22.42 6.25 -5.47
N LEU A 262 21.87 5.36 -4.63
CA LEU A 262 22.64 4.27 -4.04
C LEU A 262 22.78 3.13 -5.05
N ALA A 263 23.99 2.96 -5.58
CA ALA A 263 24.34 1.86 -6.46
C ALA A 263 24.40 0.53 -5.68
N ARG A 264 23.71 -0.50 -6.19
CA ARG A 264 23.65 -1.85 -5.65
C ARG A 264 24.92 -2.61 -6.06
N THR A 265 25.90 -2.77 -5.15
CA THR A 265 27.03 -3.69 -5.37
C THR A 265 26.82 -5.00 -4.62
N LYS A 266 26.92 -6.08 -5.38
CA LYS A 266 26.85 -7.49 -4.97
C LYS A 266 28.16 -7.83 -4.26
N ALA A 267 28.14 -8.16 -2.97
CA ALA A 267 29.34 -8.59 -2.24
C ALA A 267 29.27 -10.09 -1.92
N SER A 268 30.15 -10.83 -2.60
CA SER A 268 30.52 -12.21 -2.28
C SER A 268 31.64 -12.19 -1.23
N SER A 269 31.61 -13.19 -0.35
CA SER A 269 32.54 -13.53 0.73
C SER A 269 34.04 -13.24 0.47
N GLN A 270 34.71 -12.58 1.43
CA GLN A 270 35.88 -13.09 2.16
C GLN A 270 36.38 -12.08 3.22
N LEU A 271 36.63 -12.60 4.44
CA LEU A 271 37.23 -11.92 5.60
C LEU A 271 38.75 -11.73 5.42
N SER A 272 39.29 -10.57 5.80
CA SER A 272 40.47 -10.46 6.70
C SER A 272 40.70 -9.01 7.17
N PRO A 273 41.21 -8.75 8.40
CA PRO A 273 41.31 -7.42 9.00
C PRO A 273 42.69 -6.77 8.80
N HIS A 274 42.72 -5.43 8.83
CA HIS A 274 43.86 -4.48 8.84
C HIS A 274 43.95 -3.57 7.61
N GLY A 275 43.55 -2.30 7.79
CA GLY A 275 43.78 -1.19 6.85
C GLY A 275 43.04 0.09 7.29
N PRO A 276 43.57 1.30 7.05
CA PRO A 276 43.66 2.34 8.09
C PRO A 276 42.52 3.37 8.14
N PHE A 277 42.47 4.07 9.27
CA PHE A 277 41.67 5.25 9.61
C PHE A 277 41.70 6.32 8.49
N VAL A 278 40.52 6.70 8.00
CA VAL A 278 40.32 7.88 7.14
C VAL A 278 39.65 8.96 7.97
N GLN A 279 40.29 10.13 7.98
CA GLN A 279 39.93 11.31 8.75
C GLN A 279 38.72 12.03 8.13
N LEU A 280 37.68 12.31 8.93
CA LEU A 280 36.53 13.12 8.52
C LEU A 280 36.93 14.60 8.34
N PRO A 281 36.46 15.29 7.27
CA PRO A 281 36.65 16.74 7.16
C PRO A 281 35.72 17.49 8.11
N GLN A 282 36.27 18.52 8.77
CA GLN A 282 35.53 19.40 9.69
C GLN A 282 34.58 20.33 8.91
N LEU A 283 33.34 20.44 9.39
CA LEU A 283 32.35 21.43 8.95
C LEU A 283 32.68 22.82 9.54
N PRO A 284 32.60 23.92 8.77
CA PRO A 284 32.80 25.25 9.31
C PRO A 284 31.58 25.74 10.12
N ALA A 285 31.86 26.47 11.20
CA ALA A 285 30.88 27.09 12.08
C ALA A 285 30.10 28.22 11.37
N ILE A 286 28.78 28.19 11.49
CA ILE A 286 27.90 29.27 11.02
C ILE A 286 27.79 30.32 12.13
N MET A 287 28.26 31.54 11.83
CA MET A 287 28.11 32.74 12.65
C MET A 287 26.65 33.22 12.64
N LEU A 288 26.00 33.28 13.80
CA LEU A 288 24.79 34.09 13.99
C LEU A 288 25.21 35.57 14.16
N GLN A 289 24.85 36.42 13.20
CA GLN A 289 24.76 37.85 13.44
C GLN A 289 23.30 38.19 13.76
N GLY A 290 23.08 38.66 14.99
CA GLY A 290 21.83 39.27 15.39
C GLY A 290 21.64 40.63 14.71
N LEU A 291 20.39 40.97 14.46
CA LEU A 291 19.95 42.34 14.18
C LEU A 291 18.85 42.69 15.17
N VAL A 292 19.09 43.84 15.80
CA VAL A 292 18.29 44.61 16.76
C VAL A 292 16.93 44.97 16.17
#